data_AF-A0A4Y9JCC1-F1
#
_entry.id   AF-A0A4Y9JCC1-F1
#
_cell.length_a   1.000
_cell.length_b   1.000
_cell.length_c   1.000
_cell.angle_alpha   90.00
_cell.angle_beta   90.00
_cell.angle_gamma   90.00
#
_symmetry.space_group_name_H-M   'P 1'
#
loop_
_entity.id
_entity.type
_entity.pdbx_description
1 polymer ?
#
loop_
_entity_poly.entity_id
_entity_poly.type
_entity_poly.pdbx_seq_one_letter_code
_entity_poly.pdbx_strand_id
1 'polypeptide(L)' 'MEHGTTEAQTLTDIIGKLTELEMVGYIMYSPKLKKKILLTNEMYNELDKEELELHQSRHQAVMQAMDLVKEVLSEEE' A
#
# COMPACT_ATOMS: atom_id res chain seq x y z
N MET A 1 -0.64 -25.32 -42.14
CA MET A 1 -0.37 -24.23 -41.17
C MET A 1 -1.59 -23.34 -41.17
N GLU A 2 -2.53 -23.60 -40.28
CA GLU A 2 -3.76 -22.78 -40.16
C GLU A 2 -3.53 -21.77 -39.03
N HIS A 3 -3.28 -20.52 -39.39
CA HIS A 3 -3.38 -19.41 -38.45
C HIS A 3 -4.86 -19.06 -38.33
N GLY A 4 -5.54 -19.73 -37.40
CA GLY A 4 -6.89 -19.36 -36.99
C GLY A 4 -6.85 -17.94 -36.44
N THR A 5 -7.39 -16.98 -37.20
CA THR A 5 -7.64 -15.62 -36.75
C THR A 5 -8.84 -15.65 -35.81
N THR A 6 -8.62 -16.08 -34.57
CA THR A 6 -9.61 -15.85 -33.51
C THR A 6 -9.44 -14.40 -33.08
N GLU A 7 -10.10 -13.48 -33.79
CA GLU A 7 -10.22 -12.10 -33.32
C GLU A 7 -11.01 -12.10 -32.03
N ALA A 8 -10.32 -11.90 -30.91
CA ALA A 8 -10.96 -11.69 -29.62
C ALA A 8 -11.89 -10.47 -29.72
N GLN A 9 -13.20 -10.69 -29.54
CA GLN A 9 -14.22 -9.63 -29.65
C GLN A 9 -14.52 -8.99 -28.30
N THR A 10 -14.21 -9.71 -27.22
CA THR A 10 -14.51 -9.31 -25.85
C THR A 10 -13.27 -9.46 -24.97
N LEU A 11 -13.21 -8.69 -23.88
CA LEU A 11 -12.12 -8.83 -22.91
C LEU A 11 -12.08 -10.22 -22.28
N THR A 12 -13.22 -10.88 -22.15
CA THR A 12 -13.32 -12.27 -21.68
C THR A 12 -12.69 -13.28 -22.63
N ASP A 13 -12.60 -12.98 -23.93
CA ASP A 13 -11.88 -13.84 -24.89
C ASP A 13 -10.36 -13.78 -24.70
N ILE A 14 -9.86 -12.69 -24.11
CA ILE A 14 -8.43 -12.46 -23.85
C ILE A 14 -8.06 -12.89 -22.43
N ILE A 15 -8.88 -12.53 -21.46
CA ILE A 15 -8.57 -12.61 -20.03
C ILE A 15 -9.21 -13.86 -19.39
N GLY A 16 -10.23 -14.46 -20.01
CA GLY A 16 -10.99 -15.56 -19.43
C GLY A 16 -12.06 -15.08 -18.44
N LYS A 17 -12.51 -15.98 -17.55
CA LYS A 17 -13.52 -15.65 -16.53
C LYS A 17 -12.88 -14.98 -15.34
N LEU A 18 -13.53 -13.96 -14.78
CA LEU A 18 -13.06 -13.27 -13.57
C LEU A 18 -12.82 -14.22 -12.38
N THR A 19 -13.58 -15.31 -12.28
CA THR A 19 -13.44 -16.33 -11.24
C THR A 19 -12.15 -17.16 -11.35
N GLU A 20 -11.49 -17.13 -12.51
CA GLU A 20 -10.25 -17.85 -12.80
C GLU A 20 -9.01 -16.93 -12.65
N LEU A 21 -9.22 -15.64 -12.35
CA LEU A 21 -8.14 -14.67 -12.19
C LEU A 21 -7.62 -14.64 -10.75
N GLU A 22 -6.30 -14.65 -10.61
CA GLU A 22 -5.61 -14.44 -9.35
C GLU A 22 -4.99 -13.04 -9.28
N MET A 23 -5.05 -12.40 -8.11
CA MET A 23 -4.37 -11.13 -7.88
C MET A 23 -2.87 -11.37 -7.65
N VAL A 24 -2.07 -11.10 -8.67
CA VAL A 24 -0.61 -11.27 -8.63
C VAL A 24 0.11 -10.09 -7.95
N GLY A 25 -0.53 -8.92 -7.86
CA GLY A 25 0.01 -7.75 -7.20
C GLY A 25 -0.83 -6.50 -7.39
N TYR A 26 -0.37 -5.39 -6.80
CA TYR A 26 -1.04 -4.11 -6.81
C TYR A 26 -0.33 -3.12 -7.73
N ILE A 27 -1.08 -2.45 -8.60
CA ILE A 27 -0.54 -1.31 -9.36
C ILE A 27 -0.85 -0.03 -8.59
N MET A 28 0.19 0.64 -8.10
CA MET A 28 0.08 1.89 -7.34
C MET A 28 0.72 3.05 -8.10
N TYR A 29 0.14 4.24 -7.99
CA TYR A 29 0.75 5.44 -8.53
C TYR A 29 1.60 6.12 -7.45
N SER A 30 2.88 6.34 -7.74
CA SER A 30 3.78 7.11 -6.88
C SER A 30 3.80 8.57 -7.32
N PRO A 31 3.28 9.52 -6.51
CA PRO A 31 3.36 10.94 -6.82
C PRO A 31 4.80 11.45 -6.86
N LYS A 32 5.68 10.89 -6.02
CA LYS A 32 7.10 11.24 -5.94
C LYS A 32 7.84 10.90 -7.22
N LEU A 33 7.60 9.71 -7.77
CA LEU A 33 8.24 9.24 -9.00
C LEU A 33 7.47 9.62 -10.27
N LYS A 34 6.22 10.10 -10.12
CA LYS A 34 5.26 10.35 -11.20
C LYS A 34 5.08 9.14 -12.12
N LYS A 35 5.05 7.94 -11.52
CA LYS A 35 5.01 6.65 -12.23
C LYS A 35 4.05 5.68 -11.56
N LYS A 36 3.56 4.72 -12.35
CA LYS A 36 2.87 3.52 -11.84
C LYS A 36 3.92 2.47 -11.49
N ILE A 37 3.77 1.82 -10.35
CA ILE A 37 4.66 0.78 -9.81
C ILE A 37 3.81 -0.46 -9.57
N LEU A 38 4.30 -1.62 -9.99
CA LEU A 38 3.73 -2.90 -9.59
C LEU A 38 4.38 -3.32 -8.27
N LEU A 39 3.57 -3.55 -7.26
CA LEU A 39 3.97 -4.08 -5.97
C LEU A 39 3.50 -5.52 -5.86
N THR A 40 4.39 -6.40 -5.40
CA THR A 40 3.97 -7.74 -4.97
C THR A 40 3.12 -7.63 -3.71
N ASN A 41 2.35 -8.67 -3.42
CA ASN A 41 1.53 -8.71 -2.20
C ASN A 41 2.39 -8.57 -0.93
N GLU A 42 3.59 -9.18 -0.92
CA GLU A 42 4.54 -9.07 0.18
C GLU A 42 5.03 -7.62 0.37
N MET A 43 5.45 -6.95 -0.70
CA MET A 43 5.88 -5.55 -0.62
C MET A 43 4.75 -4.62 -0.17
N TYR A 44 3.52 -4.87 -0.63
CA TYR A 44 2.37 -4.09 -0.19
C TYR A 44 2.11 -4.24 1.31
N ASN A 45 2.15 -5.48 1.82
CA ASN A 45 1.92 -5.75 3.24
C ASN A 45 3.01 -5.17 4.14
N GLU A 46 4.28 -5.25 3.73
CA GLU A 46 5.38 -4.64 4.49
C GLU A 46 5.25 -3.11 4.52
N LEU A 47 4.85 -2.47 3.42
CA LEU A 47 4.60 -1.03 3.41
C LEU A 47 3.45 -0.61 4.34
N ASP A 48 2.36 -1.38 4.36
CA ASP A 48 1.20 -1.13 5.25
C ASP A 48 1.62 -1.26 6.72
N LYS A 49 2.44 -2.26 7.04
CA LYS A 49 2.99 -2.47 8.38
C LYS A 49 3.95 -1.34 8.79
N GLU A 50 4.87 -0.93 7.92
CA GLU A 50 5.77 0.20 8.17
C GLU A 50 4.99 1.50 8.44
N GLU A 51 3.91 1.76 7.68
CA GLU A 51 3.06 2.93 7.89
C GLU A 51 2.38 2.89 9.26
N LEU A 52 1.86 1.72 9.67
CA LEU A 52 1.25 1.52 10.98
C LEU A 52 2.26 1.76 12.11
N GLU A 53 3.46 1.21 12.01
CA GLU A 53 4.53 1.37 13.00
C GLU A 53 4.98 2.84 13.13
N LEU A 54 5.11 3.55 12.01
CA LEU A 54 5.43 4.98 12.01
C LEU A 54 4.33 5.80 12.70
N HIS A 55 3.06 5.47 12.47
CA HIS A 55 1.94 6.12 13.13
C HIS A 55 1.96 5.89 14.65
N GLN A 56 2.25 4.67 15.09
CA GLN A 56 2.35 4.33 16.52
C GLN A 56 3.54 5.04 17.18
N SER A 57 4.71 5.02 16.54
CA SER A 57 5.92 5.70 17.01
C SER A 57 5.70 7.20 17.17
N ARG A 58 5.06 7.85 16.19
CA ARG A 58 4.70 9.27 16.27
C ARG A 58 3.77 9.55 17.44
N HIS A 59 2.78 8.69 17.67
CA HIS A 59 1.85 8.86 18.79
C HIS A 59 2.56 8.76 20.14
N GLN A 60 3.46 7.78 20.29
CA GLN A 60 4.25 7.61 21.50
C GLN A 60 5.18 8.80 21.77
N ALA A 61 5.85 9.33 20.73
CA ALA A 61 6.71 10.50 20.85
C ALA A 61 5.92 11.74 21.31
N VAL A 62 4.68 11.92 20.83
CA VAL A 62 3.80 13.01 21.27
C VAL A 62 3.40 12.83 22.73
N MET A 63 3.03 11.63 23.16
CA MET A 63 2.70 11.38 24.58
C MET A 63 3.89 11.66 25.50
N GLN A 64 5.08 11.19 25.16
CA GLN A 64 6.30 11.46 25.93
C GLN A 64 6.61 12.96 26.04
N ALA A 65 6.41 13.72 24.96
CA ALA A 65 6.57 15.16 24.99
C ALA A 65 5.53 15.85 25.89
N MET A 66 4.28 15.37 25.89
CA MET A 66 3.24 15.89 26.78
C MET A 66 3.52 15.60 28.25
N ASP A 67 4.04 14.42 28.56
CA ASP A 67 4.43 14.04 29.92
C ASP A 67 5.57 14.94 30.44
N LEU A 68 6.58 15.21 29.60
CA LEU A 68 7.68 16.11 29.95
C LEU A 68 7.19 17.54 30.20
N VAL A 69 6.27 18.05 29.36
CA VAL A 69 5.67 19.38 29.56
C VAL A 69 4.90 19.43 30.87
N LYS A 70 4.19 18.36 31.21
CA LYS A 70 3.44 18.27 32.47
C LYS A 70 4.36 18.25 33.69
N GLU A 71 5.49 17.55 33.63
CA GLU A 71 6.51 17.57 34.69
C GLU A 71 7.06 18.98 34.89
N VAL A 72 7.48 19.67 33.82
CA VAL A 72 7.99 21.05 33.90
C VAL A 72 6.96 21.99 34.53
N LEU A 73 5.71 21.93 34.09
CA LEU A 73 4.64 22.78 34.65
C LEU A 73 4.32 22.47 36.11
N SER A 74 4.59 21.25 36.58
CA SER A 74 4.36 20.83 37.97
C SER A 74 5.52 21.18 38.89
N GLU A 75 6.73 21.39 38.36
CA GLU A 75 7.91 21.83 39.11
C GLU A 75 7.97 23.36 39.30
N GLU A 76 7.14 24.12 38.58
CA GLU A 76 7.04 25.59 38.67
C GLU A 76 5.96 26.11 39.66
N GLU A 77 5.22 25.22 40.34
CA GLU A 77 4.25 25.54 41.44
C GLU A 77 4.84 25.29 42.84
#